data_AF-A0A2V8V515-F1
#
_entry.id   AF-A0A2V8V515-F1
#
_cell.length_a   1.000
_cell.length_b   1.000
_cell.length_c   1.000
_cell.angle_alpha   90.00
_cell.angle_beta   90.00
_cell.angle_gamma   90.00
#
_symmetry.space_group_name_H-M   'P 1'
#
loop_
_entity.id
_entity.type
_entity.pdbx_description
1 polymer ?
#
loop_
_entity_poly.entity_id
_entity_poly.type
_entity_poly.pdbx_seq_one_letter_code
_entity_poly.pdbx_strand_id
1 'polypeptide(L)' 'MAANPYNQGAQVEHSIFGLGTVLSMTEERIVIKFDDHGEKKFVTPMVVGSLKKSDRQPPAEKRAARRKKATTPAAH' A
#
# COMPACT_ATOMS: atom_id res chain seq x y z
N MET A 1 -7.72 19.14 -6.17
CA MET A 1 -6.99 17.96 -6.68
C MET A 1 -7.80 16.72 -6.35
N ALA A 2 -8.24 15.94 -7.35
CA ALA A 2 -8.92 14.68 -7.08
C ALA A 2 -7.91 13.74 -6.39
N ALA A 3 -8.15 13.44 -5.12
CA ALA A 3 -7.31 12.53 -4.37
C ALA A 3 -7.55 11.12 -4.93
N ASN A 4 -6.74 10.69 -5.89
CA ASN A 4 -6.84 9.34 -6.40
C ASN A 4 -6.65 8.37 -5.22
N PRO A 5 -7.61 7.46 -4.99
CA PRO A 5 -7.65 6.63 -3.79
C PRO A 5 -6.48 5.64 -3.65
N TYR A 6 -5.69 5.47 -4.71
CA TYR A 6 -4.67 4.44 -4.87
C TYR A 6 -3.27 5.04 -4.91
N ASN A 7 -2.93 5.83 -3.88
CA ASN A 7 -1.58 6.36 -3.75
C ASN A 7 -0.54 5.23 -3.72
N GLN A 8 0.70 5.55 -4.08
CA GLN A 8 1.82 4.62 -3.91
C GLN A 8 1.89 4.12 -2.46
N GLY A 9 2.02 2.81 -2.28
CA GLY A 9 1.96 2.09 -1.00
C GLY A 9 0.55 1.67 -0.56
N ALA A 10 -0.50 2.08 -1.28
CA ALA A 10 -1.87 1.67 -0.96
C ALA A 10 -2.06 0.16 -1.16
N GLN A 11 -2.86 -0.44 -0.27
CA GLN A 11 -3.25 -1.83 -0.35
C GLN A 11 -4.53 -1.96 -1.18
N VAL A 12 -4.50 -2.83 -2.17
CA VAL A 12 -5.58 -3.06 -3.12
C VAL A 12 -5.85 -4.55 -3.23
N GLU A 13 -7.09 -4.91 -3.52
CA GLU A 13 -7.47 -6.27 -3.86
C GLU A 13 -8.01 -6.28 -5.29
N HIS A 14 -7.59 -7.28 -6.06
CA HIS A 14 -8.11 -7.57 -7.38
C HIS A 14 -8.75 -8.96 -7.37
N SER A 15 -9.95 -9.10 -7.95
CA SER A 15 -10.72 -10.36 -7.89
C SER A 15 -9.98 -11.58 -8.48
N ILE A 16 -9.03 -11.35 -9.38
CA ILE A 16 -8.25 -12.42 -10.05
C ILE A 16 -6.89 -12.64 -9.39
N PHE A 17 -6.24 -11.56 -8.91
CA PHE A 17 -4.85 -11.62 -8.43
C PHE A 17 -4.73 -11.53 -6.90
N GLY A 18 -5.85 -11.34 -6.21
CA GLY A 18 -5.92 -11.19 -4.77
C GLY A 18 -5.34 -9.85 -4.28
N LEU A 19 -4.73 -9.90 -3.11
CA LEU A 19 -4.17 -8.75 -2.41
C LEU A 19 -2.86 -8.29 -3.05
N GLY A 20 -2.72 -6.97 -3.20
CA GLY A 20 -1.52 -6.34 -3.75
C GLY A 20 -1.27 -4.95 -3.21
N THR A 21 -0.04 -4.49 -3.41
CA THR A 21 0.43 -3.16 -3.01
C THR A 21 0.73 -2.34 -4.24
N VAL A 22 0.20 -1.11 -4.30
CA VAL A 22 0.53 -0.17 -5.37
C VAL A 22 1.99 0.24 -5.23
N LEU A 23 2.85 -0.17 -6.16
CA LEU A 23 4.26 0.24 -6.20
C LEU A 23 4.44 1.60 -6.85
N SER A 24 3.65 1.91 -7.87
CA SER A 24 3.68 3.20 -8.53
C SER A 24 2.35 3.45 -9.24
N MET A 25 1.91 4.71 -9.28
CA MET A 25 0.68 5.12 -9.93
C MET A 25 0.91 6.40 -10.73
N THR A 26 0.57 6.35 -12.01
CA THR A 26 0.40 7.51 -12.90
C THR A 26 -1.00 7.51 -13.52
N GLU A 27 -1.37 8.59 -14.22
CA GLU A 27 -2.68 8.70 -14.87
C GLU A 27 -2.90 7.64 -15.96
N GLU A 28 -1.83 7.19 -16.60
CA GLU A 28 -1.90 6.20 -17.69
C GLU A 28 -1.60 4.78 -17.20
N ARG A 29 -0.69 4.62 -16.23
CA ARG A 29 -0.16 3.33 -15.82
C ARG A 29 -0.11 3.18 -14.30
N ILE A 30 -0.44 2.00 -13.83
CA ILE A 30 -0.28 1.63 -12.42
C ILE A 30 0.45 0.30 -12.31
N VAL A 31 1.35 0.22 -11.35
CA VAL A 31 2.17 -0.95 -11.03
C VAL A 31 1.74 -1.45 -9.66
N ILE A 32 1.29 -2.70 -9.60
CA ILE A 32 0.79 -3.33 -8.38
C ILE A 32 1.56 -4.63 -8.17
N LYS A 33 2.15 -4.79 -6.99
CA LYS A 33 2.75 -6.06 -6.56
C LYS A 33 1.73 -6.87 -5.80
N PHE A 34 1.21 -7.91 -6.43
CA PHE A 34 0.36 -8.90 -5.78
C PHE A 34 1.20 -9.90 -5.00
N ASP A 35 0.66 -10.36 -3.87
CA ASP A 35 1.36 -11.28 -2.96
C ASP A 35 1.59 -12.64 -3.64
N ASP A 36 0.59 -13.14 -4.36
CA ASP A 36 0.60 -14.44 -5.01
C ASP A 36 1.15 -14.40 -6.46
N HIS A 37 0.85 -13.31 -7.18
CA HIS A 37 1.18 -13.19 -8.60
C HIS A 37 2.37 -12.27 -8.92
N GLY A 38 2.97 -11.63 -7.92
CA GLY A 38 4.07 -10.69 -8.11
C GLY A 38 3.67 -9.36 -8.77
N GLU A 39 4.64 -8.68 -9.37
CA GLU A 39 4.43 -7.37 -10.00
C GLU A 39 3.65 -7.47 -11.30
N LYS A 40 2.58 -6.68 -11.41
CA LYS A 40 1.80 -6.51 -12.64
C LYS A 40 1.57 -5.04 -12.95
N LYS A 41 1.61 -4.72 -14.25
CA LYS A 41 1.42 -3.37 -14.79
C LYS A 41 0.10 -3.31 -15.53
N PHE A 42 -0.71 -2.31 -15.22
CA PHE A 42 -2.02 -2.11 -15.83
C PHE A 42 -2.16 -0.69 -16.35
N VAL A 43 -3.17 -0.50 -17.19
CA VAL A 43 -3.65 0.82 -17.58
C VAL A 43 -4.56 1.33 -16.46
N THR A 44 -4.20 2.46 -15.86
CA THR A 44 -4.88 3.02 -14.68
C THR A 44 -6.40 3.12 -14.84
N PRO A 45 -6.96 3.77 -15.88
CA PRO A 45 -8.42 3.88 -16.02
C PRO A 45 -9.14 2.54 -16.20
N MET A 46 -8.45 1.51 -16.71
CA MET A 46 -9.06 0.19 -16.91
C MET A 46 -9.09 -0.63 -15.62
N VAL A 47 -8.06 -0.51 -14.79
CA VAL A 47 -7.94 -1.33 -13.58
C VAL A 47 -8.60 -0.69 -12.37
N VAL A 48 -8.70 0.64 -12.30
CA VAL A 48 -9.28 1.39 -11.16
C VAL A 48 -10.69 0.91 -10.79
N GLY A 49 -11.52 0.54 -11.78
CA GLY A 49 -12.86 -0.01 -11.54
C GLY A 49 -12.87 -1.46 -11.02
N SER A 50 -11.78 -2.20 -11.26
CA SER A 50 -11.60 -3.60 -10.84
C SER A 50 -10.80 -3.74 -9.54
N LEU A 51 -10.24 -2.65 -9.02
CA LEU A 51 -9.54 -2.62 -7.74
C LEU A 51 -10.51 -2.29 -6.61
N LYS A 52 -10.39 -3.03 -5.51
CA LYS A 52 -11.01 -2.69 -4.23
C LYS A 52 -9.94 -2.16 -3.28
N LYS A 53 -10.29 -1.14 -2.49
CA LYS A 53 -9.46 -0.74 -1.35
C LYS A 53 -9.48 -1.88 -0.33
N SER A 54 -8.29 -2.37 0.02
CA SER A 54 -8.15 -3.30 1.13
C SER A 54 -7.90 -2.53 2.41
N ASP A 55 -8.63 -2.87 3.48
CA ASP A 55 -8.37 -2.37 4.84
C ASP A 55 -7.22 -3.11 5.52
N ARG A 56 -6.59 -4.08 4.83
CA ARG A 56 -5.34 -4.68 5.29
C ARG A 56 -4.38 -3.53 5.55
N GLN A 57 -4.13 -3.21 6.81
CA GLN A 57 -3.05 -2.29 7.15
C GLN A 57 -1.80 -2.89 6.49
N PRO A 58 -1.01 -2.10 5.72
CA PRO A 58 0.26 -2.60 5.23
C PRO A 58 0.95 -3.26 6.42
N PRO A 59 1.40 -4.53 6.31
CA PRO A 59 2.09 -5.17 7.41
C PRO A 59 3.15 -4.18 7.82
N ALA A 60 3.04 -3.67 9.04
CA ALA A 60 3.77 -2.48 9.44
C ALA A 60 5.25 -2.79 9.26
N GLU A 61 5.82 -2.40 8.13
CA GLU A 61 7.25 -2.41 7.91
C GLU A 61 7.75 -1.33 8.85
N LYS A 62 8.00 -1.78 10.08
CA LYS A 62 8.77 -1.10 11.09
C LYS A 62 8.43 0.39 11.16
N ARG A 63 7.33 0.73 11.85
CA ARG A 63 7.40 1.84 12.82
C ARG A 63 8.34 1.47 13.99
N ALA A 64 9.52 0.94 13.67
CA ALA A 64 10.69 0.90 14.54
C ALA A 64 11.39 2.26 14.42
N ALA A 65 10.66 3.33 14.69
CA ALA A 65 11.24 4.64 14.94
C ALA A 65 10.25 5.43 15.78
N ARG A 66 10.48 5.33 17.09
CA ARG A 66 10.13 6.36 18.07
C ARG A 66 8.69 6.37 18.59
N ARG A 67 8.26 5.23 19.18
CA ARG A 67 7.70 5.36 20.53
C ARG A 67 8.83 5.95 21.38
N LYS A 68 8.82 7.27 21.57
CA LYS A 68 9.53 7.92 22.68
C LYS A 68 9.03 7.23 23.94
N LYS A 69 9.78 6.26 24.45
CA LYS A 69 9.70 5.90 25.86
C LYS A 69 10.45 7.01 26.58
N ALA A 70 9.73 8.08 26.91
CA ALA A 70 10.17 8.98 27.96
C ALA A 70 10.07 8.23 29.30
N THR A 71 10.94 8.62 30.25
CA THR A 71 11.01 8.21 31.68
C THR A 71 11.75 6.87 31.88
N THR A 72 12.92 6.78 32.53
CA THR A 72 13.62 7.62 33.55
C THR A 72 15.10 7.18 33.65
N PRO A 73 16.07 8.05 34.01
CA PRO A 73 17.33 7.58 34.56
C PRO A 73 17.10 7.20 36.04
N ALA A 74 17.51 6.01 36.44
CA ALA A 74 17.70 5.69 37.84
C ALA A 74 19.21 5.64 38.09
N ALA A 75 19.71 6.70 38.70
CA ALA A 75 20.94 6.68 39.47
C ALA A 75 20.52 6.43 40.92
N HIS A 76 20.94 5.30 41.51
CA HIS A 76 21.33 5.18 42.92
C HIS A 76 22.04 3.84 43.16
#